data_AF-A0AAT9RDK0-F1
#
_entry.id   AF-A0AAT9RDK0-F1
#
_cell.length_a   1.000
_cell.length_b   1.000
_cell.length_c   1.000
_cell.angle_alpha   90.00
_cell.angle_beta   90.00
_cell.angle_gamma   90.00
#
_symmetry.space_group_name_H-M   'P 1'
#
loop_
_entity.id
_entity.type
_entity.pdbx_description
1 polymer ?
#
loop_
_entity_poly.entity_id
_entity_poly.type
_entity_poly.pdbx_seq_one_letter_code
_entity_poly.pdbx_strand_id
1 'polypeptide(L)'
;MVRAFLTRHLGADGGVLISDETGQAKKGTKTAAMGRQYSGTMGRAENVIVAVYTTYATKRGHALIDRDLYVQADWIADPARMATAGSPQDHAFATKPALALAQAKRALTAGIRPQWATGDEVYGRSRELREFLEGG
;
A
#
# COMPACT_ATOMS: atom_id res chain seq x y z
N MET A 1 8.60 10.20 -11.25
CA MET A 1 7.85 11.11 -12.14
C MET A 1 6.55 11.64 -11.53
N VAL A 2 5.66 10.82 -10.93
CA VAL A 2 4.41 11.33 -10.33
C VAL A 2 4.60 12.04 -8.98
N ARG A 3 5.40 11.47 -8.05
CA ARG A 3 5.67 12.10 -6.74
C ARG A 3 6.28 13.50 -6.84
N ALA A 4 7.34 13.65 -7.63
CA ALA A 4 7.99 14.94 -7.83
C ALA A 4 7.06 15.99 -8.45
N PHE A 5 6.14 15.58 -9.32
CA PHE A 5 5.09 16.44 -9.85
C PHE A 5 4.12 16.88 -8.73
N LEU A 6 3.67 15.94 -7.89
CA LEU A 6 2.75 16.23 -6.80
C LEU A 6 3.35 17.12 -5.72
N THR A 7 4.63 16.94 -5.36
CA THR A 7 5.31 17.82 -4.40
C THR A 7 5.34 19.28 -4.89
N ARG A 8 5.45 19.51 -6.21
CA ARG A 8 5.41 20.87 -6.79
C ARG A 8 4.03 21.52 -6.73
N HIS A 9 2.94 20.75 -6.76
CA HIS A 9 1.57 21.27 -6.84
C HIS A 9 0.86 21.28 -5.49
N LEU A 10 1.09 20.26 -4.66
CA LEU A 10 0.52 20.13 -3.32
C LEU A 10 1.40 20.79 -2.25
N GLY A 11 2.70 20.95 -2.54
CA GLY A 11 3.73 21.36 -1.59
C GLY A 11 4.31 20.18 -0.82
N ALA A 12 5.51 20.37 -0.28
CA ALA A 12 6.22 19.32 0.44
C ALA A 12 5.85 19.26 1.93
N ASP A 13 5.45 20.38 2.53
CA ASP A 13 5.38 20.55 3.99
C ASP A 13 3.95 20.60 4.52
N GLY A 14 3.75 20.06 5.73
CA GLY A 14 2.55 20.30 6.54
C GLY A 14 1.31 19.50 6.14
N GLY A 15 1.44 18.51 5.25
CA GLY A 15 0.33 17.66 4.83
C GLY A 15 0.09 16.45 5.73
N VAL A 16 -0.86 15.62 5.33
CA VAL A 16 -1.23 14.36 5.96
C VAL A 16 -0.84 13.19 5.05
N LEU A 17 -0.14 12.21 5.59
CA LEU A 17 0.11 10.93 4.94
C LEU A 17 -1.03 9.96 5.30
N ILE A 18 -1.72 9.40 4.32
CA ILE A 18 -2.87 8.53 4.52
C ILE A 18 -2.55 7.15 3.93
N SER A 19 -2.52 6.11 4.76
CA SER A 19 -2.36 4.73 4.32
C SER A 19 -3.71 4.02 4.32
N ASP A 20 -4.03 3.36 3.21
CA ASP A 20 -5.27 2.59 3.06
C ASP A 20 -5.04 1.44 2.08
N GLU A 21 -5.84 0.38 2.19
CA GLU A 21 -5.86 -0.67 1.18
C GLU A 21 -7.16 -0.68 0.38
N THR A 22 -7.07 -1.07 -0.88
CA THR A 22 -8.27 -1.44 -1.61
C THR A 22 -8.12 -2.79 -2.29
N GLY A 23 -9.14 -3.62 -2.10
CA GLY A 23 -9.28 -4.92 -2.71
C GLY A 23 -10.15 -4.84 -3.96
N GLN A 24 -9.65 -5.37 -5.08
CA GLN A 24 -10.46 -5.60 -6.27
C GLN A 24 -10.81 -7.08 -6.38
N ALA A 25 -12.11 -7.39 -6.36
CA ALA A 25 -12.58 -8.75 -6.61
C ALA A 25 -12.20 -9.22 -8.01
N LYS A 26 -11.75 -10.48 -8.11
CA LYS A 26 -11.41 -11.12 -9.38
C LYS A 26 -12.16 -12.44 -9.51
N LYS A 27 -12.63 -12.72 -10.72
CA LYS A 27 -13.22 -14.02 -11.08
C LYS A 27 -12.13 -14.92 -11.65
N GLY A 28 -12.04 -16.16 -11.15
CA GLY A 28 -11.06 -17.17 -11.59
C GLY A 28 -9.87 -17.34 -10.65
N THR A 29 -8.85 -18.09 -11.09
CA THR A 29 -7.65 -18.47 -10.30
C THR A 29 -6.33 -17.95 -10.86
N LYS A 30 -6.37 -17.30 -12.04
CA LYS A 30 -5.18 -17.00 -12.84
C LYS A 30 -4.60 -15.59 -12.64
N THR A 31 -5.24 -14.75 -11.83
CA THR A 31 -4.76 -13.37 -11.66
C THR A 31 -3.66 -13.32 -10.60
N ALA A 32 -2.51 -12.72 -10.93
CA ALA A 32 -1.36 -12.62 -10.03
C ALA A 32 -1.73 -12.01 -8.66
N ALA A 33 -1.10 -12.49 -7.59
CA ALA A 33 -1.27 -12.03 -6.20
C ALA A 33 -2.69 -12.19 -5.61
N MET A 34 -3.60 -12.82 -6.34
CA MET A 34 -4.99 -12.96 -5.95
C MET A 34 -5.15 -14.06 -4.90
N GLY A 35 -5.75 -13.75 -3.77
CA GLY A 35 -6.10 -14.80 -2.83
C GLY A 35 -7.37 -14.49 -2.04
N ARG A 36 -7.78 -15.46 -1.25
CA ARG A 36 -9.07 -15.40 -0.59
C ARG A 36 -8.99 -14.48 0.62
N GLN A 37 -9.65 -13.33 0.57
CA GLN A 37 -9.78 -12.42 1.70
C GLN A 37 -11.22 -11.98 1.88
N TYR A 38 -11.54 -11.59 3.10
CA TYR A 38 -12.83 -11.02 3.42
C TYR A 38 -12.99 -9.67 2.70
N SER A 39 -13.99 -9.56 1.83
CA SER A 39 -14.38 -8.32 1.18
C SER A 39 -15.43 -7.63 2.03
N GLY A 40 -15.09 -6.50 2.65
CA GLY A 40 -16.03 -5.70 3.45
C GLY A 40 -17.22 -5.19 2.62
N THR A 41 -17.01 -4.89 1.34
CA THR A 41 -18.08 -4.43 0.43
C THR A 41 -19.09 -5.52 0.07
N MET A 42 -18.70 -6.80 0.11
CA MET A 42 -19.57 -7.92 -0.26
C MET A 42 -19.94 -8.86 0.92
N GLY A 43 -19.39 -8.63 2.11
CA GLY A 43 -19.68 -9.39 3.32
C GLY A 43 -19.19 -10.85 3.31
N ARG A 44 -18.32 -11.24 2.36
CA ARG A 44 -17.85 -12.63 2.20
C ARG A 44 -16.39 -12.71 1.75
N ALA A 45 -15.79 -13.89 1.99
CA ALA A 45 -14.43 -14.19 1.56
C ALA A 45 -14.40 -14.55 0.06
N GLU A 46 -13.77 -13.69 -0.74
CA GLU A 46 -13.62 -13.85 -2.18
C GLU A 46 -12.16 -13.77 -2.61
N ASN A 47 -11.90 -14.20 -3.84
CA ASN A 47 -10.64 -13.97 -4.51
C ASN A 47 -10.49 -12.48 -4.81
N VAL A 48 -9.58 -11.83 -4.08
CA VAL A 48 -9.29 -10.41 -4.25
C VAL A 48 -7.81 -10.20 -4.51
N ILE A 49 -7.52 -9.14 -5.26
CA ILE A 49 -6.18 -8.55 -5.30
C ILE A 49 -6.24 -7.30 -4.45
N VAL A 50 -5.30 -7.19 -3.52
CA VAL A 50 -5.22 -6.03 -2.63
C VAL A 50 -3.97 -5.24 -2.96
N ALA A 51 -4.11 -3.92 -3.05
CA ALA A 51 -2.97 -3.02 -3.07
C ALA A 51 -3.08 -2.06 -1.88
N VAL A 52 -1.93 -1.81 -1.25
CA VAL A 52 -1.77 -0.79 -0.23
C VAL A 52 -1.40 0.50 -0.93
N TYR A 53 -2.09 1.58 -0.61
CA TYR A 53 -1.91 2.89 -1.20
C TYR A 53 -1.50 3.89 -0.15
N THR A 54 -0.66 4.84 -0.58
CA THR A 54 -0.37 6.03 0.22
C THR A 54 -0.89 7.26 -0.53
N THR A 55 -1.78 8.00 0.12
CA THR A 55 -2.25 9.32 -0.33
C THR A 55 -1.54 10.41 0.46
N TYR A 56 -1.19 11.51 -0.21
CA TYR A 56 -0.74 12.72 0.46
C TYR A 56 -1.77 13.84 0.28
N ALA A 57 -2.22 14.42 1.38
CA ALA A 57 -3.25 15.45 1.40
C ALA A 57 -2.72 16.74 2.01
N THR A 58 -3.06 17.87 1.38
CA THR A 58 -2.70 19.22 1.82
C THR A 58 -3.91 20.15 1.63
N LYS A 59 -3.79 21.40 2.08
CA LYS A 59 -4.81 22.43 1.79
C LYS A 59 -5.03 22.69 0.29
N ARG A 60 -4.07 22.31 -0.57
CA ARG A 60 -4.15 22.48 -2.04
C ARG A 60 -4.82 21.30 -2.75
N GLY A 61 -5.10 20.22 -2.04
CA GLY A 61 -5.68 18.99 -2.60
C GLY A 61 -4.98 17.73 -2.10
N HIS A 62 -5.32 16.60 -2.71
CA HIS A 62 -4.78 15.29 -2.36
C HIS A 62 -4.54 14.43 -3.59
N ALA A 63 -3.58 13.51 -3.50
CA ALA A 63 -3.30 12.56 -4.57
C ALA A 63 -2.63 11.28 -4.04
N LEU A 64 -2.84 10.18 -4.78
CA LEU A 64 -2.09 8.95 -4.59
C LEU A 64 -0.63 9.18 -4.95
N ILE A 65 0.27 8.96 -3.99
CA ILE A 65 1.71 9.12 -4.16
C ILE A 65 2.44 7.78 -4.21
N ASP A 66 1.91 6.70 -3.62
CA ASP A 66 2.48 5.35 -3.73
C ASP A 66 1.41 4.27 -3.89
N ARG A 67 1.88 3.10 -4.32
CA ARG A 67 1.15 1.84 -4.24
C ARG A 67 2.10 0.64 -4.23
N ASP A 68 1.74 -0.39 -3.51
CA ASP A 68 2.35 -1.71 -3.58
C ASP A 68 1.28 -2.79 -3.60
N LEU A 69 1.53 -3.86 -4.35
CA LEU A 69 0.66 -5.02 -4.40
C LEU A 69 0.88 -5.87 -3.15
N TYR A 70 -0.18 -6.22 -2.44
CA TYR A 70 -0.12 -7.21 -1.39
C TYR A 70 -0.19 -8.61 -2.00
N VAL A 71 0.96 -9.28 -2.03
CA VAL A 71 1.09 -10.66 -2.54
C VAL A 71 0.99 -11.62 -1.36
N GLN A 72 0.06 -12.56 -1.45
CA GLN A 72 -0.12 -13.57 -0.39
C GLN A 72 1.05 -14.55 -0.35
N ALA A 73 1.34 -15.07 0.86
CA ALA A 73 2.49 -15.95 1.08
C ALA A 73 2.41 -17.25 0.25
N ASP A 74 1.21 -17.77 0.00
CA ASP A 74 0.99 -18.97 -0.83
C ASP A 74 1.37 -18.75 -2.30
N TRP A 75 1.23 -17.54 -2.83
CA TRP A 75 1.72 -17.18 -4.16
C TRP A 75 3.23 -17.11 -4.22
N ILE A 76 3.85 -16.51 -3.20
CA ILE A 76 5.31 -16.39 -3.13
C ILE A 76 5.97 -17.77 -2.99
N ALA A 77 5.29 -18.70 -2.33
CA ALA A 77 5.71 -20.10 -2.22
C ALA A 77 5.54 -20.91 -3.53
N ASP A 78 4.93 -20.35 -4.59
CA ASP A 78 4.72 -21.01 -5.89
C ASP A 78 5.27 -20.16 -7.06
N PRO A 79 6.60 -20.18 -7.29
CA PRO A 79 7.25 -19.43 -8.37
C PRO A 79 6.71 -19.77 -9.77
N ALA A 80 6.30 -21.02 -9.99
CA ALA A 80 5.77 -21.49 -11.27
C ALA A 80 4.40 -20.83 -11.58
N ARG A 81 3.54 -20.71 -10.56
CA ARG A 81 2.27 -19.98 -10.65
C ARG A 81 2.50 -18.49 -10.86
N MET A 82 3.47 -17.89 -10.18
CA MET A 82 3.85 -16.49 -10.38
C MET A 82 4.36 -16.23 -11.80
N ALA A 83 5.19 -17.12 -12.35
CA ALA A 83 5.73 -17.01 -13.70
C ALA A 83 4.62 -17.09 -14.75
N THR A 84 3.71 -18.05 -14.59
CA THR A 84 2.53 -18.22 -15.46
C THR A 84 1.64 -16.96 -15.47
N ALA A 85 1.54 -16.27 -14.33
CA ALA A 85 0.76 -15.04 -14.20
C ALA A 85 1.52 -13.76 -14.61
N GLY A 86 2.79 -13.87 -15.04
CA GLY A 86 3.64 -12.73 -15.42
C GLY A 86 4.06 -11.85 -14.24
N SER A 87 4.06 -12.38 -13.02
CA SER A 87 4.47 -11.65 -11.81
C SER A 87 5.99 -11.62 -11.67
N PRO A 88 6.59 -10.49 -11.21
CA PRO A 88 8.00 -10.44 -10.84
C PRO A 88 8.35 -11.54 -9.83
N GLN A 89 9.48 -12.23 -10.01
CA GLN A 89 9.87 -13.41 -9.21
C GLN A 89 10.58 -13.04 -7.90
N ASP A 90 10.91 -11.76 -7.71
CA ASP A 90 11.66 -11.22 -6.58
C ASP A 90 10.76 -10.70 -5.44
N HIS A 91 9.47 -11.01 -5.48
CA HIS A 91 8.56 -10.63 -4.39
C HIS A 91 8.88 -11.40 -3.11
N ALA A 92 9.41 -10.69 -2.11
CA ALA A 92 9.40 -11.15 -0.72
C ALA A 92 8.04 -10.87 -0.07
N PHE A 93 7.63 -11.74 0.87
CA PHE A 93 6.39 -11.52 1.60
C PHE A 93 6.52 -10.27 2.48
N ALA A 94 5.52 -9.40 2.40
CA ALA A 94 5.41 -8.22 3.23
C ALA A 94 3.97 -8.06 3.73
N THR A 95 3.80 -7.77 5.02
CA THR A 95 2.49 -7.46 5.59
C THR A 95 2.01 -6.09 5.08
N LYS A 96 0.69 -5.83 5.10
CA LYS A 96 0.16 -4.52 4.69
C LYS A 96 0.80 -3.34 5.46
N PRO A 97 1.00 -3.42 6.80
CA PRO A 97 1.72 -2.36 7.51
C PRO A 97 3.19 -2.23 7.10
N ALA A 98 3.87 -3.34 6.76
CA ALA A 98 5.25 -3.28 6.26
C ALA A 98 5.32 -2.59 4.88
N LEU A 99 4.32 -2.83 4.01
CA LEU A 99 4.18 -2.10 2.74
C LEU A 99 3.95 -0.61 2.99
N ALA A 100 3.01 -0.24 3.88
CA ALA A 100 2.77 1.16 4.23
C ALA A 100 4.02 1.84 4.81
N LEU A 101 4.78 1.15 5.67
CA LEU A 101 6.05 1.65 6.20
C LEU A 101 7.07 1.90 5.08
N ALA A 102 7.20 0.97 4.13
CA ALA A 102 8.08 1.14 2.98
C ALA A 102 7.65 2.34 2.12
N GLN A 103 6.35 2.51 1.88
CA GLN A 103 5.79 3.65 1.14
C GLN A 103 6.07 4.98 1.85
N ALA A 104 5.89 5.02 3.17
CA ALA A 104 6.18 6.18 4.01
C ALA A 104 7.67 6.56 3.95
N LYS A 105 8.57 5.57 4.13
CA LYS A 105 10.03 5.77 3.96
C LYS A 105 10.35 6.39 2.60
N ARG A 106 9.80 5.82 1.51
CA ARG A 106 10.01 6.37 0.16
C ARG A 106 9.45 7.79 0.01
N ALA A 107 8.34 8.14 0.69
CA ALA A 107 7.75 9.47 0.64
C ALA A 107 8.64 10.51 1.32
N LEU A 108 9.19 10.19 2.50
CA LEU A 108 10.13 11.04 3.22
C LEU A 108 11.44 11.24 2.45
N THR A 109 11.98 10.17 1.86
CA THR A 109 13.15 10.23 0.97
C THR A 109 12.90 11.11 -0.26
N ALA A 110 11.67 11.14 -0.77
CA ALA A 110 11.26 12.01 -1.87
C ALA A 110 11.05 13.49 -1.45
N GLY A 111 11.33 13.84 -0.20
CA GLY A 111 11.24 15.21 0.32
C GLY A 111 9.87 15.60 0.85
N ILE A 112 8.91 14.68 0.94
CA ILE A 112 7.62 14.95 1.57
C ILE A 112 7.84 15.07 3.09
N ARG A 113 7.23 16.06 3.72
CA ARG A 113 7.32 16.39 5.16
C ARG A 113 5.90 16.47 5.74
N PRO A 114 5.24 15.32 5.92
CA PRO A 114 3.92 15.31 6.53
C PRO A 114 4.01 15.73 8.00
N GLN A 115 3.01 16.45 8.48
CA GLN A 115 2.85 16.75 9.92
C GLN A 115 1.99 15.71 10.64
N TRP A 116 1.21 14.95 9.87
CA TRP A 116 0.26 13.98 10.39
C TRP A 116 0.31 12.72 9.54
N ALA A 117 0.03 11.59 10.16
CA ALA A 117 -0.22 10.34 9.47
C ALA A 117 -1.52 9.71 9.97
N THR A 118 -2.25 9.06 9.08
CA THR A 118 -3.50 8.36 9.40
C THR A 118 -3.64 7.10 8.55
N GLY A 119 -4.46 6.17 9.03
CA GLY A 119 -4.80 4.93 8.36
C GLY A 119 -5.85 4.17 9.17
N ASP A 120 -6.32 3.05 8.62
CA ASP A 120 -7.24 2.16 9.31
C ASP A 120 -6.62 1.45 10.54
N GLU A 121 -7.42 0.63 11.21
CA GLU A 121 -7.03 -0.14 12.40
C GLU A 121 -5.85 -1.10 12.14
N VAL A 122 -5.72 -1.66 10.94
CA VAL A 122 -4.63 -2.57 10.58
C VAL A 122 -3.29 -1.85 10.67
N TYR A 123 -3.23 -0.58 10.25
CA TYR A 123 -2.04 0.26 10.37
C TYR A 123 -1.80 0.71 11.81
N GLY A 124 -2.86 1.11 12.53
CA GLY A 124 -2.76 1.55 13.93
C GLY A 124 -2.23 0.47 14.89
N ARG A 125 -2.48 -0.81 14.62
CA ARG A 125 -1.99 -1.92 15.43
C ARG A 125 -0.51 -2.26 15.21
N SER A 126 0.10 -1.75 14.13
CA SER A 126 1.52 -1.97 13.86
C SER A 126 2.39 -1.07 14.72
N ARG A 127 3.07 -1.65 15.71
CA ARG A 127 4.03 -0.92 16.57
C ARG A 127 5.15 -0.28 15.75
N GLU A 128 5.76 -1.03 14.83
CA GLU A 128 6.88 -0.55 14.01
C GLU A 128 6.47 0.66 13.14
N LEU A 129 5.28 0.60 12.53
CA LEU A 129 4.77 1.70 11.72
C LEU A 129 4.50 2.95 12.57
N ARG A 130 3.89 2.77 13.75
CA ARG A 130 3.63 3.89 14.68
C ARG A 130 4.92 4.53 15.16
N GLU A 131 5.87 3.75 15.68
CA GLU A 131 7.15 4.26 16.17
C GLU A 131 7.91 5.02 15.07
N PHE A 132 7.86 4.54 13.82
CA PHE A 132 8.48 5.24 12.69
C PHE A 132 7.81 6.58 12.37
N LEU A 133 6.46 6.64 12.41
CA LEU A 133 5.71 7.86 12.10
C LEU A 133 5.72 8.88 13.24
N GLU A 134 5.85 8.43 14.49
CA GLU A 134 5.91 9.27 15.70
C GLU A 134 7.33 9.79 15.97
N GLY A 135 8.38 9.06 15.57
CA GLY A 135 9.78 9.42 15.82
C GLY A 135 10.45 10.26 14.72
N GLY A 136 9.71 10.69 13.69
CA GLY A 136 10.20 11.43 12.53
C GLY A 136 10.11 12.94 12.64
#